data_AF-A0A2D9Y1R0-F1
#
_entry.id   AF-A0A2D9Y1R0-F1
#
_cell.length_a   1.000
_cell.length_b   1.000
_cell.length_c   1.000
_cell.angle_alpha   90.00
_cell.angle_beta   90.00
_cell.angle_gamma   90.00
#
_symmetry.space_group_name_H-M   'P 1'
#
loop_
_entity.id
_entity.type
_entity.pdbx_description
1 polymer ?
#
loop_
_entity_poly.entity_id
_entity_poly.type
_entity_poly.pdbx_seq_one_letter_code
_entity_poly.pdbx_strand_id
1 'polypeptide(L)'
;MKTRQEKKTIILLLTAFCLYFGYGQQNIIYQNNFEHLRTGQYSENEFKDALGVNFCNGADEGRVAITSFENRGNVLQVKYPKGKVKTNDSGMHTKLFWNHYETFEELYFSYRVYIPSDFEFRAGAKLPGLAYQTRDRNMSLRLMWRNNGLLEFYNHFETRPVWDDWTASVNWSLIDPYDEPRGPQPDQVKLKKGAWNHIEVYHKLNTPGRNDGVMRGWLNGQLAIDITDNGDYRQSDEEDIKLNSIYLSTFFGGSSDDFKPTKDLYAYFDDFVVSKSRIGYNDSGDETGETLSVAFKNPVADLTLTEGYDLDIEVTAIDTKNAIKEVNLYINDIFIRKERVYPYTWGHDGSPNPEELNALAPGNYLIKAIATNDAGKLKETSFNLTVIEDTDNCNFNLPSASGLVPLDNEYFNYVHVAGTRNNDFLSNVLKFSVKWNPQYNELSKFAINTTNGQPNWYVDFSENATYQLKQANPEISLRNTGIEGLDGNYWITKKNGELILKCKDNSKLICFSNVAQAPSCMEDKSETSSISKHSDFKISLYPNPASSFIQLKGIKDKNSTISIINLQGQLVKSDQISDNDLIDITTIPSGYYFLKVEEKYGTHTLHFIKD
;
A
#
# COMPACT_ATOMS: atom_id res chain seq x y z
N MET A 1 54.12 -65.87 -10.31
CA MET A 1 52.73 -65.93 -9.83
C MET A 1 52.64 -65.35 -8.42
N LYS A 2 52.17 -64.11 -8.31
CA LYS A 2 51.41 -63.57 -7.16
C LYS A 2 50.95 -62.17 -7.54
N THR A 3 49.64 -62.03 -7.62
CA THR A 3 48.86 -60.89 -8.09
C THR A 3 48.99 -59.68 -7.17
N ARG A 4 49.16 -58.50 -7.78
CA ARG A 4 49.24 -57.20 -7.11
C ARG A 4 47.80 -56.69 -6.91
N GLN A 5 47.38 -56.56 -5.66
CA GLN A 5 46.06 -56.07 -5.27
C GLN A 5 46.14 -54.55 -5.07
N GLU A 6 45.53 -53.78 -5.98
CA GLU A 6 45.40 -52.33 -5.87
C GLU A 6 44.37 -51.98 -4.78
N LYS A 7 44.80 -51.22 -3.78
CA LYS A 7 43.90 -50.56 -2.82
C LYS A 7 43.30 -49.32 -3.51
N LYS A 8 42.01 -49.39 -3.86
CA LYS A 8 41.21 -48.21 -4.20
C LYS A 8 40.83 -47.48 -2.90
N THR A 9 41.34 -46.26 -2.74
CA THR A 9 40.88 -45.31 -1.74
C THR A 9 39.46 -44.88 -2.10
N ILE A 10 38.47 -45.28 -1.29
CA ILE A 10 37.09 -44.77 -1.36
C ILE A 10 37.10 -43.40 -0.68
N ILE A 11 36.99 -42.33 -1.47
CA ILE A 11 36.66 -41.00 -0.97
C ILE A 11 35.16 -41.01 -0.70
N LEU A 12 34.79 -41.00 0.59
CA LEU A 12 33.42 -40.84 1.04
C LEU A 12 33.03 -39.36 0.83
N LEU A 13 32.41 -39.06 -0.31
CA LEU A 13 31.72 -37.78 -0.52
C LEU A 13 30.46 -37.79 0.34
N LEU A 14 30.56 -37.18 1.53
CA LEU A 14 29.42 -36.74 2.32
C LEU A 14 28.64 -35.72 1.48
N THR A 15 27.59 -36.18 0.81
CA THR A 15 26.55 -35.30 0.27
C THR A 15 25.86 -34.63 1.45
N ALA A 16 26.24 -33.39 1.73
CA ALA A 16 25.50 -32.52 2.61
C ALA A 16 24.11 -32.31 1.99
N PHE A 17 23.12 -33.03 2.51
CA PHE A 17 21.72 -32.74 2.30
C PHE A 17 21.46 -31.36 2.92
N CYS A 18 21.62 -30.29 2.14
CA CYS A 18 21.09 -28.99 2.51
C CYS A 18 19.58 -29.10 2.47
N LEU A 19 18.98 -29.33 3.65
CA LEU A 19 17.59 -29.03 3.91
C LEU A 19 17.38 -27.53 3.68
N TYR A 20 17.00 -27.17 2.46
CA TYR A 20 16.31 -25.91 2.20
C TYR A 20 14.93 -26.02 2.85
N PHE A 21 14.82 -25.64 4.13
CA PHE A 21 13.54 -25.24 4.68
C PHE A 21 13.21 -23.86 4.09
N GLY A 22 12.42 -23.86 3.02
CA GLY A 22 11.89 -22.66 2.39
C GLY A 22 10.95 -21.94 3.35
N TYR A 23 11.35 -20.75 3.80
CA TYR A 23 10.48 -19.83 4.54
C TYR A 23 9.35 -19.22 3.67
N GLY A 24 9.29 -19.54 2.37
CA GLY A 24 8.24 -19.09 1.45
C GLY A 24 6.97 -19.96 1.40
N GLN A 25 6.94 -21.10 2.10
CA GLN A 25 5.82 -22.06 2.01
C GLN A 25 4.69 -21.86 3.03
N GLN A 26 4.84 -20.99 4.04
CA GLN A 26 3.87 -20.90 5.14
C GLN A 26 2.57 -20.15 4.80
N ASN A 27 2.54 -19.36 3.74
CA ASN A 27 1.37 -18.54 3.37
C ASN A 27 0.52 -19.15 2.26
N ILE A 28 1.07 -20.02 1.41
CA ILE A 28 0.33 -20.64 0.30
C ILE A 28 -0.49 -21.83 0.82
N ILE A 29 -1.80 -21.78 0.61
CA ILE A 29 -2.74 -22.85 0.97
C ILE A 29 -2.90 -23.84 -0.18
N TYR A 30 -2.95 -23.33 -1.40
CA TYR A 30 -3.14 -24.13 -2.61
C TYR A 30 -2.40 -23.47 -3.77
N GLN A 31 -1.76 -24.28 -4.62
CA GLN A 31 -1.16 -23.83 -5.86
C GLN A 31 -1.28 -24.90 -6.94
N ASN A 32 -1.70 -24.52 -8.13
CA ASN A 32 -1.71 -25.39 -9.30
C ASN A 32 -1.52 -24.59 -10.61
N ASN A 33 -0.45 -24.94 -11.33
CA ASN A 33 -0.09 -24.40 -12.66
C ASN A 33 -0.18 -25.47 -13.76
N PHE A 34 -0.79 -26.63 -13.48
CA PHE A 34 -1.03 -27.74 -14.41
C PHE A 34 0.18 -28.37 -15.13
N GLU A 35 1.41 -27.90 -14.92
CA GLU A 35 2.64 -28.40 -15.56
C GLU A 35 2.89 -29.90 -15.33
N HIS A 36 2.46 -30.42 -14.18
CA HIS A 36 2.60 -31.82 -13.81
C HIS A 36 1.55 -32.74 -14.45
N LEU A 37 0.55 -32.19 -15.15
CA LEU A 37 -0.53 -32.94 -15.77
C LEU A 37 -0.22 -33.28 -17.23
N ARG A 38 -0.78 -34.39 -17.74
CA ARG A 38 -0.68 -34.76 -19.15
C ARG A 38 -1.55 -33.84 -20.00
N THR A 39 -1.14 -33.56 -21.22
CA THR A 39 -2.01 -32.89 -22.19
C THR A 39 -3.09 -33.84 -22.72
N GLY A 40 -4.17 -33.27 -23.24
CA GLY A 40 -5.30 -33.97 -23.83
C GLY A 40 -6.60 -33.81 -23.05
N GLN A 41 -7.64 -34.48 -23.53
CA GLN A 41 -8.95 -34.56 -22.87
C GLN A 41 -8.85 -35.41 -21.59
N TYR A 42 -9.71 -35.07 -20.63
CA TYR A 42 -9.87 -35.80 -19.38
C TYR A 42 -11.32 -36.24 -19.24
N SER A 43 -11.53 -37.53 -18.94
CA SER A 43 -12.79 -38.00 -18.36
C SER A 43 -12.95 -37.47 -16.93
N GLU A 44 -14.16 -37.55 -16.39
CA GLU A 44 -14.45 -37.11 -15.02
C GLU A 44 -13.55 -37.83 -14.01
N ASN A 45 -13.40 -39.15 -14.13
CA ASN A 45 -12.56 -39.93 -13.23
C ASN A 45 -11.08 -39.52 -13.30
N GLU A 46 -10.54 -39.33 -14.51
CA GLU A 46 -9.16 -38.86 -14.67
C GLU A 46 -8.95 -37.46 -14.09
N PHE A 47 -9.95 -36.57 -14.24
CA PHE A 47 -9.85 -35.21 -13.72
C PHE A 47 -9.95 -35.16 -12.19
N LYS A 48 -10.82 -36.02 -11.62
CA LYS A 48 -10.92 -36.23 -10.16
C LYS A 48 -9.60 -36.70 -9.58
N ASP A 49 -8.96 -37.68 -10.21
CA ASP A 49 -7.66 -38.20 -9.79
C ASP A 49 -6.55 -37.14 -9.94
N ALA A 50 -6.57 -36.37 -11.03
CA ALA A 50 -5.56 -35.36 -11.32
C ALA A 50 -5.59 -34.17 -10.36
N LEU A 51 -6.78 -33.71 -9.95
CA LEU A 51 -6.94 -32.52 -9.10
C LEU A 51 -7.38 -32.81 -7.67
N GLY A 52 -7.61 -34.08 -7.31
CA GLY A 52 -8.12 -34.46 -5.99
C GLY A 52 -9.53 -33.93 -5.72
N VAL A 53 -10.38 -33.88 -6.74
CA VAL A 53 -11.76 -33.36 -6.64
C VAL A 53 -12.80 -34.49 -6.61
N ASN A 54 -13.99 -34.20 -6.10
CA ASN A 54 -15.06 -35.20 -5.97
C ASN A 54 -15.87 -35.42 -7.25
N PHE A 55 -15.94 -34.41 -8.11
CA PHE A 55 -16.71 -34.42 -9.36
C PHE A 55 -16.11 -33.44 -10.36
N CYS A 56 -16.43 -33.57 -11.64
CA CYS A 56 -16.09 -32.57 -12.65
C CYS A 56 -17.11 -32.59 -13.79
N ASN A 57 -18.15 -31.74 -13.68
CA ASN A 57 -19.11 -31.60 -14.76
C ASN A 57 -18.41 -30.91 -15.94
N GLY A 58 -18.55 -31.45 -17.14
CA GLY A 58 -17.87 -30.99 -18.34
C GLY A 58 -16.82 -31.95 -18.86
N ALA A 59 -16.20 -32.74 -18.00
CA ALA A 59 -15.11 -33.62 -18.40
C ALA A 59 -15.59 -34.73 -19.36
N ASP A 60 -16.60 -35.51 -18.96
CA ASP A 60 -17.13 -36.60 -19.81
C ASP A 60 -17.83 -36.10 -21.08
N GLU A 61 -18.29 -34.85 -21.12
CA GLU A 61 -18.82 -34.23 -22.34
C GLU A 61 -17.73 -33.60 -23.24
N GLY A 62 -16.45 -33.79 -22.92
CA GLY A 62 -15.31 -33.31 -23.71
C GLY A 62 -15.12 -31.80 -23.67
N ARG A 63 -15.54 -31.15 -22.57
CA ARG A 63 -15.38 -29.70 -22.36
C ARG A 63 -14.14 -29.32 -21.56
N VAL A 64 -13.41 -30.30 -21.02
CA VAL A 64 -12.27 -30.08 -20.13
C VAL A 64 -11.04 -30.79 -20.68
N ALA A 65 -9.97 -30.04 -20.88
CA ALA A 65 -8.69 -30.56 -21.33
C ALA A 65 -7.52 -29.80 -20.71
N ILE A 66 -6.38 -30.45 -20.61
CA ILE A 66 -5.10 -29.77 -20.40
C ILE A 66 -4.43 -29.63 -21.77
N THR A 67 -3.98 -28.43 -22.12
CA THR A 67 -3.36 -28.16 -23.42
C THR A 67 -2.08 -27.36 -23.25
N SER A 68 -1.11 -27.57 -24.13
CA SER A 68 0.07 -26.72 -24.16
C SER A 68 -0.27 -25.38 -24.81
N PHE A 69 0.06 -24.29 -24.12
CA PHE A 69 -0.11 -22.93 -24.55
C PHE A 69 1.26 -22.31 -24.83
N GLU A 70 1.37 -21.60 -25.96
CA GLU A 70 2.63 -21.02 -26.39
C GLU A 70 3.18 -20.05 -25.33
N ASN A 71 4.47 -20.19 -25.02
CA ASN A 71 5.19 -19.42 -24.00
C ASN A 71 4.68 -19.55 -22.57
N ARG A 72 3.84 -20.54 -22.27
CA ARG A 72 3.24 -20.70 -20.94
C ARG A 72 3.18 -22.13 -20.39
N GLY A 73 3.32 -23.14 -21.24
CA GLY A 73 3.29 -24.53 -20.79
C GLY A 73 1.87 -25.09 -20.75
N ASN A 74 1.55 -25.93 -19.77
CA ASN A 74 0.28 -26.62 -19.70
C ASN A 74 -0.78 -25.76 -19.02
N VAL A 75 -1.93 -25.60 -19.66
CA VAL A 75 -3.05 -24.80 -19.13
C VAL A 75 -4.35 -25.59 -19.17
N LEU A 76 -5.28 -25.24 -18.28
CA LEU A 76 -6.64 -25.77 -18.28
C LEU A 76 -7.46 -25.10 -19.38
N GLN A 77 -7.81 -25.84 -20.42
CA GLN A 77 -8.73 -25.41 -21.47
C GLN A 77 -10.16 -25.81 -21.10
N VAL A 78 -11.08 -24.83 -21.16
CA VAL A 78 -12.52 -25.04 -20.95
C VAL A 78 -13.31 -24.64 -22.19
N LYS A 79 -14.16 -25.56 -22.67
CA LYS A 79 -15.06 -25.34 -23.81
C LYS A 79 -16.43 -24.86 -23.36
N TYR A 80 -16.94 -23.84 -24.03
CA TYR A 80 -18.33 -23.37 -23.96
C TYR A 80 -19.01 -23.67 -25.30
N PRO A 81 -19.86 -24.71 -25.39
CA PRO A 81 -20.47 -25.09 -26.66
C PRO A 81 -21.46 -24.04 -27.18
N LYS A 82 -21.55 -23.94 -28.51
CA LYS A 82 -22.52 -23.11 -29.22
C LYS A 82 -23.93 -23.34 -28.70
N GLY A 83 -24.65 -22.26 -28.41
CA GLY A 83 -26.06 -22.30 -28.02
C GLY A 83 -26.33 -22.81 -26.60
N LYS A 84 -25.29 -23.21 -25.85
CA LYS A 84 -25.43 -23.85 -24.54
C LYS A 84 -25.16 -22.88 -23.40
N VAL A 85 -25.96 -23.02 -22.34
CA VAL A 85 -25.90 -22.24 -21.10
C VAL A 85 -26.12 -23.17 -19.92
N LYS A 86 -25.87 -22.66 -18.70
CA LYS A 86 -25.97 -23.40 -17.42
C LYS A 86 -24.90 -24.49 -17.29
N THR A 87 -24.69 -24.94 -16.05
CA THR A 87 -23.62 -25.86 -15.65
C THR A 87 -23.65 -27.20 -16.40
N ASN A 88 -24.84 -27.72 -16.72
CA ASN A 88 -24.98 -29.03 -17.35
C ASN A 88 -24.47 -29.04 -18.80
N ASP A 89 -24.65 -27.95 -19.54
CA ASP A 89 -24.37 -27.91 -20.99
C ASP A 89 -23.22 -26.95 -21.38
N SER A 90 -22.77 -26.06 -20.48
CA SER A 90 -21.77 -25.03 -20.77
C SER A 90 -20.61 -25.06 -19.78
N GLY A 91 -19.38 -24.93 -20.30
CA GLY A 91 -18.16 -24.80 -19.50
C GLY A 91 -17.90 -25.99 -18.58
N MET A 92 -17.37 -25.71 -17.37
CA MET A 92 -17.04 -26.73 -16.38
C MET A 92 -17.43 -26.33 -14.96
N HIS A 93 -17.54 -27.32 -14.09
CA HIS A 93 -17.94 -27.12 -12.71
C HIS A 93 -17.34 -28.21 -11.79
N THR A 94 -16.51 -27.79 -10.83
CA THR A 94 -15.94 -28.64 -9.76
C THR A 94 -15.69 -27.81 -8.50
N LYS A 95 -15.28 -28.47 -7.41
CA LYS A 95 -14.85 -27.84 -6.15
C LYS A 95 -13.57 -28.49 -5.65
N LEU A 96 -12.61 -27.64 -5.30
CA LEU A 96 -11.32 -28.02 -4.73
C LEU A 96 -11.35 -27.68 -3.25
N PHE A 97 -11.35 -28.69 -2.38
CA PHE A 97 -11.30 -28.50 -0.94
C PHE A 97 -9.85 -28.43 -0.47
N TRP A 98 -9.61 -27.68 0.61
CA TRP A 98 -8.28 -27.65 1.23
C TRP A 98 -7.93 -29.03 1.80
N ASN A 99 -6.64 -29.32 1.90
CA ASN A 99 -6.17 -30.52 2.56
C ASN A 99 -6.74 -30.58 3.98
N HIS A 100 -7.22 -31.76 4.39
CA HIS A 100 -7.86 -31.99 5.70
C HIS A 100 -9.08 -31.11 6.02
N TYR A 101 -9.71 -30.49 5.01
CA TYR A 101 -10.84 -29.58 5.21
C TYR A 101 -10.53 -28.43 6.19
N GLU A 102 -9.30 -27.92 6.13
CA GLU A 102 -8.96 -26.68 6.84
C GLU A 102 -9.96 -25.57 6.52
N THR A 103 -10.08 -24.62 7.43
CA THR A 103 -10.99 -23.49 7.27
C THR A 103 -10.29 -22.19 7.64
N PHE A 104 -10.63 -21.12 6.93
CA PHE A 104 -10.00 -19.81 7.09
C PHE A 104 -11.06 -18.72 7.18
N GLU A 105 -10.75 -17.64 7.91
CA GLU A 105 -11.60 -16.44 7.95
C GLU A 105 -11.23 -15.44 6.85
N GLU A 106 -10.01 -15.53 6.33
CA GLU A 106 -9.53 -14.63 5.30
C GLU A 106 -8.57 -15.33 4.35
N LEU A 107 -8.71 -15.08 3.06
CA LEU A 107 -7.84 -15.64 2.03
C LEU A 107 -7.76 -14.72 0.82
N TYR A 108 -6.58 -14.74 0.20
CA TYR A 108 -6.38 -14.31 -1.17
C TYR A 108 -6.58 -15.51 -2.11
N PHE A 109 -7.19 -15.26 -3.25
CA PHE A 109 -7.28 -16.23 -4.35
C PHE A 109 -6.98 -15.54 -5.68
N SER A 110 -6.07 -16.11 -6.46
CA SER A 110 -5.76 -15.64 -7.80
C SER A 110 -5.73 -16.77 -8.82
N TYR A 111 -5.95 -16.38 -10.07
CA TYR A 111 -5.72 -17.20 -11.26
C TYR A 111 -5.55 -16.30 -12.47
N ARG A 112 -5.03 -16.88 -13.55
CA ARG A 112 -4.95 -16.22 -14.85
C ARG A 112 -5.97 -16.82 -15.81
N VAL A 113 -6.57 -15.98 -16.65
CA VAL A 113 -7.50 -16.40 -17.72
C VAL A 113 -7.13 -15.77 -19.05
N TYR A 114 -6.91 -16.60 -20.08
CA TYR A 114 -6.74 -16.17 -21.46
C TYR A 114 -8.09 -16.14 -22.15
N ILE A 115 -8.42 -14.99 -22.72
CA ILE A 115 -9.62 -14.82 -23.53
C ILE A 115 -9.16 -14.67 -24.99
N PRO A 116 -9.47 -15.60 -25.90
CA PRO A 116 -9.13 -15.46 -27.32
C PRO A 116 -9.64 -14.16 -27.95
N SER A 117 -8.91 -13.66 -28.96
CA SER A 117 -9.24 -12.40 -29.65
C SER A 117 -10.64 -12.40 -30.26
N ASP A 118 -11.11 -13.56 -30.70
CA ASP A 118 -12.41 -13.78 -31.33
C ASP A 118 -13.51 -14.27 -30.36
N PHE A 119 -13.24 -14.26 -29.05
CA PHE A 119 -14.18 -14.69 -28.01
C PHE A 119 -15.39 -13.75 -27.94
N GLU A 120 -16.59 -14.28 -27.66
CA GLU A 120 -17.80 -13.48 -27.46
C GLU A 120 -18.25 -13.56 -25.99
N PHE A 121 -18.23 -12.43 -25.28
CA PHE A 121 -18.59 -12.40 -23.86
C PHE A 121 -20.09 -12.65 -23.60
N ARG A 122 -20.94 -12.34 -24.59
CA ARG A 122 -22.41 -12.40 -24.50
C ARG A 122 -22.92 -11.63 -23.25
N ALA A 123 -24.16 -11.89 -22.83
CA ALA A 123 -24.70 -11.27 -21.61
C ALA A 123 -23.95 -11.66 -20.31
N GLY A 124 -23.17 -12.75 -20.32
CA GLY A 124 -22.23 -13.05 -19.26
C GLY A 124 -22.04 -14.54 -18.95
N ALA A 125 -21.01 -14.81 -18.15
CA ALA A 125 -20.71 -16.15 -17.66
C ALA A 125 -20.11 -16.09 -16.26
N LYS A 126 -20.08 -17.24 -15.59
CA LYS A 126 -19.52 -17.40 -14.25
C LYS A 126 -18.01 -17.57 -14.35
N LEU A 127 -17.32 -17.14 -13.31
CA LEU A 127 -15.88 -17.29 -13.15
C LEU A 127 -15.56 -17.92 -11.78
N PRO A 128 -14.39 -18.57 -11.65
CA PRO A 128 -13.96 -19.20 -10.41
C PRO A 128 -13.86 -18.20 -9.25
N GLY A 129 -14.11 -18.67 -8.03
CA GLY A 129 -13.94 -17.87 -6.81
C GLY A 129 -13.86 -18.72 -5.55
N LEU A 130 -13.73 -18.08 -4.38
CA LEU A 130 -13.67 -18.79 -3.10
C LEU A 130 -15.06 -19.27 -2.66
N ALA A 131 -15.09 -20.27 -1.77
CA ALA A 131 -16.35 -20.82 -1.26
C ALA A 131 -16.23 -21.41 0.13
N TYR A 132 -17.40 -21.60 0.73
CA TYR A 132 -17.63 -22.47 1.86
C TYR A 132 -18.61 -23.56 1.45
N GLN A 133 -18.29 -24.81 1.74
CA GLN A 133 -19.29 -25.86 1.67
C GLN A 133 -19.06 -26.92 2.73
N THR A 134 -20.12 -27.22 3.47
CA THR A 134 -20.25 -28.43 4.28
C THR A 134 -21.48 -29.20 3.81
N ARG A 135 -21.88 -30.23 4.55
CA ARG A 135 -23.17 -30.89 4.33
C ARG A 135 -24.34 -29.94 4.55
N ASP A 136 -24.20 -29.02 5.51
CA ASP A 136 -25.32 -28.26 6.08
C ASP A 136 -25.26 -26.76 5.70
N ARG A 137 -24.12 -26.26 5.20
CA ARG A 137 -23.88 -24.86 4.84
C ARG A 137 -23.29 -24.71 3.44
N ASN A 138 -23.58 -23.62 2.74
CA ASN A 138 -22.98 -23.28 1.45
C ASN A 138 -22.92 -21.76 1.19
N MET A 139 -21.71 -21.27 0.89
CA MET A 139 -21.45 -19.91 0.42
C MET A 139 -20.56 -19.96 -0.83
N SER A 140 -20.84 -19.09 -1.81
CA SER A 140 -20.11 -19.00 -3.08
C SER A 140 -19.73 -17.55 -3.36
N LEU A 141 -18.43 -17.26 -3.35
CA LEU A 141 -17.87 -15.94 -3.63
C LEU A 141 -17.21 -15.94 -5.01
N ARG A 142 -18.05 -16.13 -6.04
CA ARG A 142 -17.60 -16.25 -7.45
C ARG A 142 -17.54 -14.88 -8.11
N LEU A 143 -16.98 -14.87 -9.30
CA LEU A 143 -17.03 -13.72 -10.19
C LEU A 143 -17.98 -14.01 -11.37
N MET A 144 -18.33 -12.96 -12.10
CA MET A 144 -18.89 -13.05 -13.42
C MET A 144 -18.19 -12.08 -14.37
N TRP A 145 -18.15 -12.44 -15.65
CA TRP A 145 -18.04 -11.43 -16.70
C TRP A 145 -19.41 -11.11 -17.26
N ARG A 146 -19.61 -9.87 -17.71
CA ARG A 146 -20.79 -9.37 -18.42
C ARG A 146 -20.45 -9.01 -19.86
N ASN A 147 -21.37 -8.33 -20.54
CA ASN A 147 -21.14 -7.76 -21.86
C ASN A 147 -19.80 -7.03 -21.90
N ASN A 148 -19.07 -7.17 -23.01
CA ASN A 148 -17.74 -6.57 -23.22
C ASN A 148 -16.66 -6.97 -22.19
N GLY A 149 -16.89 -8.03 -21.40
CA GLY A 149 -15.90 -8.57 -20.47
C GLY A 149 -15.82 -7.83 -19.15
N LEU A 150 -16.78 -6.94 -18.85
CA LEU A 150 -16.89 -6.24 -17.58
C LEU A 150 -16.96 -7.24 -16.41
N LEU A 151 -16.17 -7.01 -15.37
CA LEU A 151 -16.09 -7.90 -14.21
C LEU A 151 -16.99 -7.45 -13.07
N GLU A 152 -17.55 -8.42 -12.37
CA GLU A 152 -18.32 -8.23 -11.14
C GLU A 152 -18.11 -9.42 -10.19
N PHE A 153 -18.30 -9.19 -8.90
CA PHE A 153 -18.58 -10.27 -7.97
C PHE A 153 -19.99 -10.82 -8.22
N TYR A 154 -20.17 -12.13 -8.01
CA TYR A 154 -21.46 -12.81 -8.06
C TYR A 154 -21.58 -13.76 -6.85
N ASN A 155 -21.99 -13.18 -5.73
CA ASN A 155 -21.91 -13.79 -4.41
C ASN A 155 -23.26 -14.38 -3.98
N HIS A 156 -23.20 -15.60 -3.44
CA HIS A 156 -24.33 -16.27 -2.80
C HIS A 156 -23.91 -16.59 -1.38
N PHE A 157 -24.58 -15.96 -0.43
CA PHE A 157 -24.39 -16.17 1.01
C PHE A 157 -25.33 -17.26 1.53
N GLU A 158 -25.03 -17.79 2.71
CA GLU A 158 -25.87 -18.79 3.37
C GLU A 158 -27.24 -18.20 3.69
N THR A 159 -27.26 -17.15 4.51
CA THR A 159 -28.43 -16.30 4.68
C THR A 159 -28.31 -15.06 3.81
N ARG A 160 -29.32 -14.84 2.96
CA ARG A 160 -29.38 -13.65 2.11
C ARG A 160 -29.48 -12.39 2.98
N PRO A 161 -28.60 -11.39 2.77
CA PRO A 161 -28.71 -10.10 3.44
C PRO A 161 -30.06 -9.43 3.19
N VAL A 162 -30.55 -8.70 4.21
CA VAL A 162 -31.93 -8.18 4.27
C VAL A 162 -32.02 -6.67 4.11
N TRP A 163 -30.90 -5.98 3.88
CA TRP A 163 -30.89 -4.53 3.66
C TRP A 163 -31.45 -4.16 2.27
N ASP A 164 -32.02 -2.97 2.17
CA ASP A 164 -32.70 -2.48 0.97
C ASP A 164 -31.70 -2.33 -0.19
N ASP A 165 -32.09 -2.72 -1.41
CA ASP A 165 -31.23 -2.72 -2.61
C ASP A 165 -30.07 -3.74 -2.65
N TRP A 166 -29.99 -4.68 -1.69
CA TRP A 166 -29.04 -5.78 -1.77
C TRP A 166 -29.13 -6.55 -3.11
N THR A 167 -27.96 -6.81 -3.68
CA THR A 167 -27.78 -7.60 -4.90
C THR A 167 -26.62 -8.58 -4.74
N ALA A 168 -26.79 -9.77 -5.32
CA ALA A 168 -25.70 -10.76 -5.42
C ALA A 168 -24.55 -10.28 -6.32
N SER A 169 -24.81 -9.29 -7.18
CA SER A 169 -23.85 -8.77 -8.18
C SER A 169 -23.31 -7.42 -7.75
N VAL A 170 -21.99 -7.30 -7.68
CA VAL A 170 -21.30 -6.04 -7.33
C VAL A 170 -20.24 -5.77 -8.40
N ASN A 171 -20.35 -4.64 -9.09
CA ASN A 171 -19.43 -4.33 -10.19
C ASN A 171 -18.01 -4.13 -9.67
N TRP A 172 -16.99 -4.55 -10.42
CA TRP A 172 -15.60 -4.24 -10.07
C TRP A 172 -15.28 -2.80 -10.45
N SER A 173 -15.70 -1.89 -9.58
CA SER A 173 -15.56 -0.44 -9.63
C SER A 173 -15.09 0.06 -8.26
N LEU A 174 -14.42 1.22 -8.24
CA LEU A 174 -14.09 1.95 -7.02
C LEU A 174 -15.22 2.88 -6.55
N ILE A 175 -16.30 2.98 -7.34
CA ILE A 175 -17.55 3.59 -6.88
C ILE A 175 -18.15 2.68 -5.82
N ASP A 176 -18.59 3.27 -4.71
CA ASP A 176 -19.22 2.53 -3.63
C ASP A 176 -20.47 1.78 -4.17
N PRO A 177 -20.59 0.45 -3.94
CA PRO A 177 -21.75 -0.34 -4.34
C PRO A 177 -23.11 0.23 -3.87
N TYR A 178 -23.15 0.95 -2.75
CA TYR A 178 -24.37 1.60 -2.26
C TYR A 178 -24.80 2.80 -3.13
N ASP A 179 -23.85 3.45 -3.80
CA ASP A 179 -24.07 4.63 -4.65
C ASP A 179 -24.16 4.26 -6.14
N GLU A 180 -24.05 2.97 -6.48
CA GLU A 180 -24.00 2.51 -7.85
C GLU A 180 -25.35 2.71 -8.58
N PRO A 181 -25.37 3.42 -9.73
CA PRO A 181 -26.52 3.37 -10.62
C PRO A 181 -26.69 1.94 -11.15
N ARG A 182 -27.93 1.47 -11.30
CA ARG A 182 -28.21 0.14 -11.89
C ARG A 182 -27.60 0.03 -13.29
N GLY A 183 -26.51 -0.72 -13.43
CA GLY A 183 -25.84 -0.97 -14.71
C GLY A 183 -24.32 -0.99 -14.62
N PRO A 184 -23.62 -0.94 -15.78
CA PRO A 184 -22.17 -0.81 -15.84
C PRO A 184 -21.65 0.52 -15.29
N GLN A 185 -20.50 0.49 -14.60
CA GLN A 185 -19.86 1.70 -14.09
C GLN A 185 -18.78 2.27 -15.06
N PRO A 186 -18.52 3.59 -15.05
CA PRO A 186 -17.52 4.21 -15.92
C PRO A 186 -16.09 3.67 -15.75
N ASP A 187 -15.72 3.32 -14.52
CA ASP A 187 -14.41 2.78 -14.12
C ASP A 187 -14.41 1.25 -14.00
N GLN A 188 -15.52 0.59 -14.32
CA GLN A 188 -15.63 -0.86 -14.19
C GLN A 188 -14.61 -1.57 -15.06
N VAL A 189 -13.78 -2.40 -14.44
CA VAL A 189 -12.70 -3.09 -15.15
C VAL A 189 -13.25 -4.21 -16.04
N LYS A 190 -12.51 -4.53 -17.11
CA LYS A 190 -12.91 -5.55 -18.10
C LYS A 190 -11.76 -6.43 -18.53
N LEU A 191 -12.08 -7.70 -18.79
CA LEU A 191 -11.15 -8.67 -19.37
C LEU A 191 -10.74 -8.27 -20.79
N LYS A 192 -9.45 -8.34 -21.08
CA LYS A 192 -8.88 -8.13 -22.41
C LYS A 192 -8.96 -9.42 -23.22
N LYS A 193 -9.42 -9.30 -24.46
CA LYS A 193 -9.33 -10.37 -25.46
C LYS A 193 -7.93 -10.40 -26.08
N GLY A 194 -7.53 -11.56 -26.60
CA GLY A 194 -6.21 -11.82 -27.16
C GLY A 194 -5.08 -11.85 -26.13
N ALA A 195 -5.39 -11.80 -24.82
CA ALA A 195 -4.41 -11.64 -23.77
C ALA A 195 -4.77 -12.45 -22.52
N TRP A 196 -3.76 -12.73 -21.71
CA TRP A 196 -3.94 -13.23 -20.35
C TRP A 196 -4.38 -12.11 -19.42
N ASN A 197 -5.28 -12.44 -18.49
CA ASN A 197 -5.77 -11.55 -17.47
C ASN A 197 -5.52 -12.20 -16.11
N HIS A 198 -4.82 -11.53 -15.21
CA HIS A 198 -4.66 -11.97 -13.83
C HIS A 198 -5.79 -11.42 -12.98
N ILE A 199 -6.58 -12.31 -12.41
CA ILE A 199 -7.66 -11.99 -11.47
C ILE A 199 -7.15 -12.37 -10.08
N GLU A 200 -7.21 -11.43 -9.14
CA GLU A 200 -6.94 -11.69 -7.73
C GLU A 200 -8.08 -11.13 -6.90
N VAL A 201 -8.50 -11.86 -5.87
CA VAL A 201 -9.51 -11.43 -4.90
C VAL A 201 -9.00 -11.65 -3.50
N TYR A 202 -9.47 -10.83 -2.57
CA TYR A 202 -9.30 -11.03 -1.14
C TYR A 202 -10.65 -10.92 -0.46
N HIS A 203 -10.95 -11.93 0.35
CA HIS A 203 -12.12 -11.96 1.20
C HIS A 203 -11.66 -12.14 2.64
N LYS A 204 -12.08 -11.22 3.51
CA LYS A 204 -12.08 -11.38 4.96
C LYS A 204 -13.53 -11.42 5.42
N LEU A 205 -13.95 -12.52 6.02
CA LEU A 205 -15.31 -12.66 6.51
C LEU A 205 -15.56 -11.69 7.67
N ASN A 206 -16.77 -11.13 7.74
CA ASN A 206 -17.16 -10.21 8.81
C ASN A 206 -17.40 -10.94 10.11
N THR A 207 -17.15 -10.33 11.27
CA THR A 207 -17.67 -10.82 12.55
C THR A 207 -19.19 -11.00 12.43
N PRO A 208 -19.77 -12.14 12.84
CA PRO A 208 -21.21 -12.41 12.72
C PRO A 208 -22.09 -11.22 13.13
N GLY A 209 -22.88 -10.70 12.19
CA GLY A 209 -23.78 -9.55 12.39
C GLY A 209 -23.11 -8.18 12.49
N ARG A 210 -21.84 -8.04 12.07
CA ARG A 210 -21.09 -6.77 12.00
C ARG A 210 -20.64 -6.46 10.57
N ASN A 211 -20.40 -5.17 10.30
CA ASN A 211 -19.97 -4.64 9.02
C ASN A 211 -18.45 -4.37 9.04
N ASP A 212 -17.66 -5.43 9.24
CA ASP A 212 -16.19 -5.36 9.41
C ASP A 212 -15.44 -6.38 8.52
N GLY A 213 -16.15 -6.98 7.57
CA GLY A 213 -15.59 -7.84 6.53
C GLY A 213 -14.98 -7.03 5.39
N VAL A 214 -14.10 -7.67 4.63
CA VAL A 214 -13.40 -7.04 3.51
C VAL A 214 -13.65 -7.83 2.23
N MET A 215 -13.89 -7.13 1.13
CA MET A 215 -14.00 -7.68 -0.21
C MET A 215 -13.17 -6.82 -1.17
N ARG A 216 -12.12 -7.39 -1.74
CA ARG A 216 -11.24 -6.69 -2.69
C ARG A 216 -11.04 -7.50 -3.95
N GLY A 217 -10.86 -6.80 -5.07
CA GLY A 217 -10.57 -7.37 -6.37
C GLY A 217 -9.46 -6.59 -7.07
N TRP A 218 -8.55 -7.30 -7.72
CA TRP A 218 -7.53 -6.74 -8.58
C TRP A 218 -7.57 -7.40 -9.96
N LEU A 219 -7.46 -6.59 -11.00
CA LEU A 219 -7.25 -7.04 -12.38
C LEU A 219 -5.87 -6.60 -12.84
N ASN A 220 -5.01 -7.56 -13.22
CA ASN A 220 -3.64 -7.31 -13.64
C ASN A 220 -2.85 -6.45 -12.63
N GLY A 221 -3.06 -6.70 -11.34
CA GLY A 221 -2.39 -6.02 -10.23
C GLY A 221 -3.00 -4.68 -9.80
N GLN A 222 -3.86 -4.10 -10.64
CA GLN A 222 -4.56 -2.85 -10.34
C GLN A 222 -5.78 -3.12 -9.48
N LEU A 223 -5.95 -2.36 -8.39
CA LEU A 223 -7.11 -2.45 -7.51
C LEU A 223 -8.34 -2.00 -8.28
N ALA A 224 -9.35 -2.86 -8.34
CA ALA A 224 -10.57 -2.64 -9.10
C ALA A 224 -11.80 -2.43 -8.21
N ILE A 225 -11.76 -2.90 -6.97
CA ILE A 225 -12.83 -2.76 -5.97
C ILE A 225 -12.25 -2.96 -4.57
N ASP A 226 -12.69 -2.15 -3.61
CA ASP A 226 -12.29 -2.22 -2.20
C ASP A 226 -13.45 -1.88 -1.26
N ILE A 227 -14.13 -2.92 -0.76
CA ILE A 227 -15.16 -2.80 0.27
C ILE A 227 -14.52 -3.23 1.59
N THR A 228 -14.54 -2.35 2.60
CA THR A 228 -13.86 -2.59 3.89
C THR A 228 -14.79 -2.74 5.09
N ASP A 229 -16.08 -2.55 4.88
CA ASP A 229 -17.17 -2.61 5.84
C ASP A 229 -18.26 -3.62 5.41
N ASN A 230 -17.87 -4.68 4.70
CA ASN A 230 -18.84 -5.66 4.20
C ASN A 230 -19.46 -6.44 5.37
N GLY A 231 -20.79 -6.39 5.52
CA GLY A 231 -21.55 -7.16 6.51
C GLY A 231 -22.22 -8.44 5.97
N ASP A 232 -22.08 -8.71 4.67
CA ASP A 232 -22.94 -9.68 3.98
C ASP A 232 -22.56 -11.15 4.18
N TYR A 233 -21.33 -11.47 4.61
CA TYR A 233 -20.89 -12.88 4.64
C TYR A 233 -21.55 -13.71 5.73
N ARG A 234 -21.76 -13.13 6.92
CA ARG A 234 -22.24 -13.81 8.13
C ARG A 234 -23.26 -12.98 8.88
N GLN A 235 -24.46 -13.53 9.04
CA GLN A 235 -25.47 -13.04 9.98
C GLN A 235 -25.08 -13.42 11.42
N SER A 236 -25.82 -12.91 12.41
CA SER A 236 -25.45 -12.98 13.83
C SER A 236 -25.24 -14.39 14.40
N ASP A 237 -25.83 -15.42 13.81
CA ASP A 237 -25.79 -16.83 14.24
C ASP A 237 -25.00 -17.74 13.30
N GLU A 238 -24.19 -17.17 12.40
CA GLU A 238 -23.46 -17.89 11.34
C GLU A 238 -21.94 -17.94 11.60
N GLU A 239 -21.51 -18.06 12.86
CA GLU A 239 -20.09 -18.15 13.24
C GLU A 239 -19.36 -19.36 12.63
N ASP A 240 -20.11 -20.41 12.28
CA ASP A 240 -19.63 -21.64 11.67
C ASP A 240 -19.23 -21.48 10.19
N ILE A 241 -19.63 -20.38 9.54
CA ILE A 241 -19.22 -20.08 8.16
C ILE A 241 -17.75 -19.63 8.12
N LYS A 242 -17.00 -20.24 7.22
CA LYS A 242 -15.56 -20.02 6.97
C LYS A 242 -15.26 -20.15 5.46
N LEU A 243 -14.00 -20.17 5.06
CA LEU A 243 -13.56 -20.48 3.69
C LEU A 243 -12.86 -21.84 3.67
N ASN A 244 -13.32 -22.77 2.84
CA ASN A 244 -12.80 -24.14 2.81
C ASN A 244 -12.56 -24.72 1.41
N SER A 245 -12.86 -23.96 0.35
CA SER A 245 -12.70 -24.45 -1.03
C SER A 245 -12.55 -23.33 -2.07
N ILE A 246 -11.95 -23.69 -3.22
CA ILE A 246 -12.16 -22.98 -4.48
C ILE A 246 -13.40 -23.57 -5.13
N TYR A 247 -14.28 -22.68 -5.57
CA TYR A 247 -15.35 -23.02 -6.46
C TYR A 247 -14.96 -22.78 -7.94
N LEU A 248 -14.34 -23.79 -8.57
CA LEU A 248 -13.97 -23.75 -9.99
C LEU A 248 -15.22 -23.97 -10.87
N SER A 249 -15.93 -22.89 -11.16
CA SER A 249 -17.20 -22.90 -11.88
C SER A 249 -17.22 -21.81 -12.94
N THR A 250 -17.19 -22.23 -14.20
CA THR A 250 -17.26 -21.31 -15.34
C THR A 250 -18.20 -21.84 -16.39
N PHE A 251 -19.21 -21.03 -16.75
CA PHE A 251 -20.25 -21.40 -17.73
C PHE A 251 -21.05 -20.16 -18.15
N PHE A 252 -21.49 -20.10 -19.40
CA PHE A 252 -22.42 -19.05 -19.83
C PHE A 252 -23.74 -19.22 -19.09
N GLY A 253 -24.19 -18.19 -18.39
CA GLY A 253 -25.15 -18.37 -17.31
C GLY A 253 -26.27 -17.36 -17.34
N GLY A 254 -27.49 -17.86 -17.53
CA GLY A 254 -28.75 -17.15 -17.73
C GLY A 254 -29.67 -18.12 -18.48
N SER A 255 -30.86 -17.68 -18.88
CA SER A 255 -31.79 -18.52 -19.66
C SER A 255 -32.22 -17.90 -20.99
N SER A 256 -31.97 -16.60 -21.21
CA SER A 256 -32.30 -15.93 -22.48
C SER A 256 -31.25 -16.23 -23.56
N ASP A 257 -31.63 -15.96 -24.82
CA ASP A 257 -30.75 -16.11 -25.98
C ASP A 257 -29.52 -15.17 -25.94
N ASP A 258 -29.59 -14.08 -25.17
CA ASP A 258 -28.48 -13.14 -25.02
C ASP A 258 -27.26 -13.77 -24.35
N PHE A 259 -27.45 -14.83 -23.56
CA PHE A 259 -26.38 -15.59 -22.90
C PHE A 259 -25.77 -16.67 -23.78
N LYS A 260 -26.45 -17.09 -24.85
CA LYS A 260 -26.03 -18.24 -25.66
C LYS A 260 -24.88 -17.86 -26.60
N PRO A 261 -23.73 -18.56 -26.56
CA PRO A 261 -22.68 -18.42 -27.57
C PRO A 261 -23.20 -18.72 -28.98
N THR A 262 -22.74 -17.98 -29.98
CA THR A 262 -23.06 -18.19 -31.40
C THR A 262 -22.15 -19.21 -32.07
N LYS A 263 -21.00 -19.51 -31.45
CA LYS A 263 -20.06 -20.57 -31.82
C LYS A 263 -19.51 -21.28 -30.58
N ASP A 264 -18.77 -22.37 -30.80
CA ASP A 264 -17.96 -22.98 -29.75
C ASP A 264 -16.87 -21.99 -29.34
N LEU A 265 -16.70 -21.80 -28.04
CA LEU A 265 -15.70 -20.90 -27.46
C LEU A 265 -14.80 -21.65 -26.49
N TYR A 266 -13.61 -21.13 -26.29
CA TYR A 266 -12.62 -21.68 -25.38
C TYR A 266 -12.03 -20.56 -24.53
N ALA A 267 -11.88 -20.80 -23.24
CA ALA A 267 -11.05 -19.98 -22.36
C ALA A 267 -10.00 -20.88 -21.71
N TYR A 268 -8.87 -20.30 -21.37
CA TYR A 268 -7.73 -21.03 -20.83
C TYR A 268 -7.43 -20.46 -19.45
N PHE A 269 -7.22 -21.32 -18.47
CA PHE A 269 -7.00 -20.95 -17.08
C PHE A 269 -5.70 -21.55 -16.58
N ASP A 270 -4.99 -20.82 -15.74
CA ASP A 270 -3.69 -21.22 -15.24
C ASP A 270 -3.32 -20.45 -13.94
N ASP A 271 -2.27 -20.89 -13.25
CA ASP A 271 -1.73 -20.30 -12.02
C ASP A 271 -2.78 -20.08 -10.91
N PHE A 272 -3.54 -21.12 -10.57
CA PHE A 272 -4.45 -21.05 -9.43
C PHE A 272 -3.64 -21.00 -8.14
N VAL A 273 -3.77 -19.93 -7.36
CA VAL A 273 -3.05 -19.75 -6.08
C VAL A 273 -4.02 -19.27 -5.01
N VAL A 274 -3.97 -19.89 -3.83
CA VAL A 274 -4.66 -19.44 -2.62
C VAL A 274 -3.62 -19.17 -1.55
N SER A 275 -3.72 -18.01 -0.88
CA SER A 275 -2.69 -17.56 0.05
C SER A 275 -3.28 -16.77 1.22
N LYS A 276 -2.60 -16.79 2.37
CA LYS A 276 -2.89 -15.93 3.53
C LYS A 276 -2.39 -14.50 3.35
N SER A 277 -1.47 -14.27 2.41
CA SER A 277 -0.94 -12.96 2.06
C SER A 277 -1.20 -12.64 0.58
N ARG A 278 -1.22 -11.34 0.24
CA ARG A 278 -1.41 -10.89 -1.15
C ARG A 278 -0.47 -11.63 -2.09
N ILE A 279 -1.02 -12.17 -3.17
CA ILE A 279 -0.31 -12.96 -4.17
C ILE A 279 0.39 -11.99 -5.12
N GLY A 280 -0.30 -10.92 -5.48
CA GLY A 280 0.22 -9.85 -6.32
C GLY A 280 0.28 -10.25 -7.79
N TYR A 281 0.47 -9.24 -8.63
CA TYR A 281 0.66 -9.42 -10.06
C TYR A 281 2.12 -9.21 -10.39
N ASN A 282 2.82 -10.30 -10.69
CA ASN A 282 4.09 -10.22 -11.36
C ASN A 282 3.80 -10.15 -12.86
N ASP A 283 3.98 -8.96 -13.45
CA ASP A 283 4.00 -8.76 -14.90
C ASP A 283 5.26 -9.36 -15.55
N SER A 284 5.83 -10.41 -14.95
CA SER A 284 6.95 -11.20 -15.46
C SER A 284 6.47 -12.00 -16.67
N GLY A 285 6.11 -11.28 -17.73
CA GLY A 285 5.44 -11.81 -18.88
C GLY A 285 5.97 -13.17 -19.29
N ASP A 286 5.06 -14.14 -19.31
CA ASP A 286 5.04 -15.16 -20.36
C ASP A 286 4.86 -14.53 -21.77
N GLU A 287 5.02 -13.21 -21.91
CA GLU A 287 5.06 -12.52 -23.20
C GLU A 287 6.44 -11.95 -23.57
N THR A 288 7.45 -11.95 -22.69
CA THR A 288 8.87 -11.82 -23.11
C THR A 288 9.74 -12.32 -21.96
N GLY A 289 10.73 -13.19 -22.22
CA GLY A 289 11.63 -13.80 -21.22
C GLY A 289 12.51 -12.82 -20.41
N GLU A 290 11.92 -11.85 -19.72
CA GLU A 290 12.59 -10.87 -18.89
C GLU A 290 12.34 -11.15 -17.41
N THR A 291 13.38 -11.61 -16.74
CA THR A 291 13.37 -11.94 -15.31
C THR A 291 13.43 -10.73 -14.39
N LEU A 292 13.76 -9.53 -14.91
CA LEU A 292 13.98 -8.29 -14.17
C LEU A 292 12.87 -7.29 -14.51
N SER A 293 12.19 -6.78 -13.49
CA SER A 293 11.13 -5.78 -13.59
C SER A 293 11.45 -4.56 -12.72
N VAL A 294 11.00 -3.38 -13.14
CA VAL A 294 11.07 -2.13 -12.38
C VAL A 294 9.85 -1.28 -12.68
N ALA A 295 9.24 -0.70 -11.65
CA ALA A 295 8.07 0.17 -11.75
C ALA A 295 8.06 1.21 -10.63
N PHE A 296 7.56 2.41 -10.91
CA PHE A 296 7.27 3.36 -9.84
C PHE A 296 6.05 2.89 -9.05
N LYS A 297 6.21 2.83 -7.72
CA LYS A 297 5.13 2.58 -6.77
C LYS A 297 4.52 3.90 -6.29
N ASN A 298 5.33 4.95 -6.20
CA ASN A 298 4.88 6.31 -5.97
C ASN A 298 5.78 7.28 -6.77
N PRO A 299 5.22 8.15 -7.63
CA PRO A 299 3.86 8.12 -8.18
C PRO A 299 3.70 6.97 -9.20
N VAL A 300 2.48 6.46 -9.42
CA VAL A 300 2.23 5.36 -10.39
C VAL A 300 1.96 5.84 -11.83
N ALA A 301 1.93 7.16 -12.04
CA ALA A 301 1.61 7.80 -13.31
C ALA A 301 2.26 9.20 -13.39
N ASP A 302 2.16 9.83 -14.56
CA ASP A 302 2.58 11.21 -14.78
C ASP A 302 1.91 12.17 -13.78
N LEU A 303 2.67 13.19 -13.35
CA LEU A 303 2.30 14.06 -12.24
C LEU A 303 2.43 15.53 -12.63
N THR A 304 1.48 16.36 -12.19
CA THR A 304 1.58 17.83 -12.28
C THR A 304 1.51 18.44 -10.89
N LEU A 305 2.52 19.21 -10.52
CA LEU A 305 2.68 19.84 -9.20
C LEU A 305 2.88 21.35 -9.35
N THR A 306 2.43 22.12 -8.37
CA THR A 306 2.73 23.56 -8.28
C THR A 306 4.03 23.76 -7.49
N GLU A 307 4.86 24.75 -7.84
CA GLU A 307 6.07 25.10 -7.06
C GLU A 307 5.83 25.12 -5.55
N GLY A 308 6.83 24.67 -4.76
CA GLY A 308 6.68 24.44 -3.32
C GLY A 308 6.06 23.08 -2.98
N TYR A 309 6.03 22.16 -3.95
CA TYR A 309 5.54 20.81 -3.77
C TYR A 309 6.46 19.94 -2.90
N ASP A 310 5.89 18.81 -2.50
CA ASP A 310 6.51 17.82 -1.66
C ASP A 310 6.36 16.44 -2.35
N LEU A 311 7.39 16.01 -3.05
CA LEU A 311 7.43 14.81 -3.88
C LEU A 311 8.32 13.72 -3.27
N ASP A 312 7.68 12.60 -2.92
CA ASP A 312 8.34 11.36 -2.57
C ASP A 312 8.26 10.37 -3.72
N ILE A 313 9.37 9.73 -4.03
CA ILE A 313 9.43 8.68 -5.03
C ILE A 313 9.73 7.35 -4.36
N GLU A 314 8.93 6.33 -4.67
CA GLU A 314 9.20 4.94 -4.33
C GLU A 314 9.19 4.09 -5.59
N VAL A 315 10.21 3.24 -5.76
CA VAL A 315 10.34 2.32 -6.88
C VAL A 315 10.31 0.88 -6.37
N THR A 316 9.60 0.02 -7.08
CA THR A 316 9.66 -1.43 -6.92
C THR A 316 10.57 -2.00 -8.01
N ALA A 317 11.56 -2.79 -7.62
CA ALA A 317 12.38 -3.57 -8.55
C ALA A 317 12.43 -5.02 -8.08
N ILE A 318 12.14 -5.97 -8.97
CA ILE A 318 12.05 -7.40 -8.66
C ILE A 318 12.73 -8.17 -9.78
N ASP A 319 13.63 -9.10 -9.42
CA ASP A 319 14.13 -10.11 -10.34
C ASP A 319 13.88 -11.52 -9.80
N THR A 320 13.33 -12.40 -10.64
CA THR A 320 12.92 -13.76 -10.24
C THR A 320 14.08 -14.76 -10.16
N LYS A 321 15.27 -14.40 -10.64
CA LYS A 321 16.47 -15.25 -10.66
C LYS A 321 17.68 -14.65 -9.95
N ASN A 322 17.75 -13.32 -9.81
CA ASN A 322 18.89 -12.60 -9.25
C ASN A 322 18.43 -11.62 -8.18
N ALA A 323 19.32 -11.25 -7.26
CA ALA A 323 19.05 -10.13 -6.38
C ALA A 323 19.19 -8.80 -7.15
N ILE A 324 18.45 -7.78 -6.71
CA ILE A 324 18.62 -6.41 -7.20
C ILE A 324 19.86 -5.81 -6.54
N LYS A 325 20.82 -5.40 -7.37
CA LYS A 325 22.10 -4.81 -6.96
C LYS A 325 21.94 -3.34 -6.57
N GLU A 326 21.18 -2.59 -7.38
CA GLU A 326 20.89 -1.18 -7.18
C GLU A 326 19.72 -0.71 -8.06
N VAL A 327 19.07 0.38 -7.65
CA VAL A 327 18.14 1.17 -8.45
C VAL A 327 18.66 2.61 -8.51
N ASN A 328 18.82 3.14 -9.71
CA ASN A 328 19.36 4.47 -9.98
C ASN A 328 18.22 5.40 -10.44
N LEU A 329 18.07 6.57 -9.81
CA LEU A 329 17.10 7.59 -10.22
C LEU A 329 17.77 8.71 -11.03
N TYR A 330 17.09 9.18 -12.07
CA TYR A 330 17.52 10.24 -12.97
C TYR A 330 16.41 11.26 -13.19
N ILE A 331 16.79 12.52 -13.39
CA ILE A 331 15.91 13.60 -13.85
C ILE A 331 16.50 14.14 -15.14
N ASN A 332 15.76 14.09 -16.25
CA ASN A 332 16.25 14.52 -17.58
C ASN A 332 17.63 13.89 -17.93
N ASP A 333 17.76 12.59 -17.68
CA ASP A 333 19.00 11.80 -17.84
C ASP A 333 20.18 12.20 -16.92
N ILE A 334 20.00 13.15 -16.01
CA ILE A 334 20.97 13.51 -14.98
C ILE A 334 20.80 12.58 -13.79
N PHE A 335 21.85 11.85 -13.41
CA PHE A 335 21.85 10.96 -12.25
C PHE A 335 21.65 11.75 -10.95
N ILE A 336 20.65 11.36 -10.17
CA ILE A 336 20.35 11.94 -8.87
C ILE A 336 21.04 11.13 -7.78
N ARG A 337 20.56 9.90 -7.58
CA ARG A 337 21.02 9.03 -6.50
C ARG A 337 20.66 7.59 -6.76
N LYS A 338 21.42 6.70 -6.14
CA LYS A 338 21.18 5.25 -6.18
C LYS A 338 20.74 4.73 -4.83
N GLU A 339 19.89 3.71 -4.87
CA GLU A 339 19.50 2.93 -3.71
C GLU A 339 19.91 1.47 -3.89
N ARG A 340 20.48 0.88 -2.83
CA ARG A 340 20.97 -0.52 -2.86
C ARG A 340 20.11 -1.47 -2.04
N VAL A 341 19.28 -0.92 -1.16
CA VAL A 341 18.48 -1.69 -0.21
C VAL A 341 17.04 -1.25 -0.37
N TYR A 342 16.13 -2.21 -0.48
CA TYR A 342 14.71 -1.94 -0.48
C TYR A 342 14.27 -1.43 0.92
N PRO A 343 13.41 -0.39 1.01
CA PRO A 343 12.69 0.27 -0.08
C PRO A 343 13.55 1.27 -0.87
N TYR A 344 13.41 1.27 -2.20
CA TYR A 344 14.12 2.20 -3.09
C TYR A 344 13.36 3.52 -3.12
N THR A 345 13.83 4.51 -2.36
CA THR A 345 13.08 5.75 -2.08
C THR A 345 13.93 7.02 -2.20
N TRP A 346 13.28 8.12 -2.60
CA TRP A 346 13.88 9.44 -2.81
C TRP A 346 12.93 10.56 -2.41
N GLY A 347 13.48 11.75 -2.16
CA GLY A 347 12.73 12.96 -1.80
C GLY A 347 12.23 13.01 -0.36
N HIS A 348 11.97 11.86 0.28
CA HIS A 348 11.42 11.79 1.65
C HIS A 348 12.33 12.42 2.72
N ASP A 349 11.78 12.77 3.89
CA ASP A 349 12.51 13.45 4.98
C ASP A 349 13.74 12.70 5.49
N GLY A 350 13.70 11.37 5.40
CA GLY A 350 14.83 10.49 5.74
C GLY A 350 15.85 10.29 4.63
N SER A 351 15.64 10.89 3.45
CA SER A 351 16.58 10.81 2.32
C SER A 351 17.86 11.56 2.68
N PRO A 352 19.03 11.12 2.18
CA PRO A 352 20.29 11.86 2.36
C PRO A 352 20.25 13.31 1.84
N ASN A 353 19.38 13.58 0.87
CA ASN A 353 19.10 14.92 0.36
C ASN A 353 17.61 15.03 -0.06
N PRO A 354 16.70 15.48 0.83
CA PRO A 354 15.28 15.62 0.51
C PRO A 354 14.98 16.61 -0.62
N GLU A 355 15.84 17.62 -0.80
CA GLU A 355 15.69 18.65 -1.83
C GLU A 355 16.05 18.17 -3.25
N GLU A 356 16.54 16.93 -3.39
CA GLU A 356 16.93 16.35 -4.68
C GLU A 356 15.77 16.22 -5.68
N LEU A 357 14.52 16.24 -5.18
CA LEU A 357 13.30 16.23 -5.99
C LEU A 357 12.44 17.49 -5.85
N ASN A 358 12.64 18.29 -4.80
CA ASN A 358 11.70 19.35 -4.39
C ASN A 358 12.16 20.78 -4.73
N ALA A 359 13.36 20.93 -5.30
CA ALA A 359 13.91 22.21 -5.72
C ALA A 359 13.84 22.44 -7.25
N LEU A 360 12.96 21.76 -7.99
CA LEU A 360 12.85 21.94 -9.43
C LEU A 360 12.03 23.21 -9.75
N ALA A 361 12.55 24.01 -10.69
CA ALA A 361 11.86 25.18 -11.24
C ALA A 361 10.62 24.77 -12.06
N PRO A 362 9.76 25.72 -12.48
CA PRO A 362 8.62 25.40 -13.35
C PRO A 362 9.13 24.87 -14.68
N GLY A 363 8.57 23.75 -15.13
CA GLY A 363 9.05 23.04 -16.30
C GLY A 363 8.52 21.61 -16.39
N ASN A 364 8.95 20.90 -17.44
CA ASN A 364 8.66 19.47 -17.61
C ASN A 364 9.94 18.67 -17.40
N TYR A 365 9.84 17.59 -16.64
CA TYR A 365 10.93 16.74 -16.22
C TYR A 365 10.58 15.28 -16.51
N LEU A 366 11.50 14.55 -17.14
CA LEU A 366 11.41 13.11 -17.28
C LEU A 366 12.11 12.47 -16.09
N ILE A 367 11.34 11.81 -15.24
CA ILE A 367 11.85 11.07 -14.09
C ILE A 367 12.03 9.62 -14.51
N LYS A 368 13.24 9.07 -14.37
CA LYS A 368 13.58 7.72 -14.82
C LYS A 368 14.26 6.92 -13.71
N ALA A 369 13.81 5.70 -13.50
CA ALA A 369 14.43 4.74 -12.60
C ALA A 369 15.01 3.56 -13.39
N ILE A 370 16.25 3.17 -13.09
CA ILE A 370 16.95 2.03 -13.72
C ILE A 370 17.35 1.03 -12.64
N ALA A 371 16.77 -0.16 -12.67
CA ALA A 371 17.16 -1.27 -11.81
C ALA A 371 18.28 -2.09 -12.47
N THR A 372 19.28 -2.45 -11.67
CA THR A 372 20.37 -3.35 -12.04
C THR A 372 20.33 -4.57 -11.14
N ASN A 373 20.36 -5.78 -11.69
CA ASN A 373 20.51 -7.00 -10.90
C ASN A 373 21.99 -7.40 -10.72
N ASP A 374 22.27 -8.40 -9.88
CA ASP A 374 23.64 -8.87 -9.65
C ASP A 374 24.29 -9.55 -10.87
N ALA A 375 23.50 -9.97 -11.86
CA ALA A 375 23.99 -10.45 -13.15
C ALA A 375 24.33 -9.32 -14.14
N GLY A 376 24.13 -8.05 -13.75
CA GLY A 376 24.39 -6.88 -14.58
C GLY A 376 23.30 -6.58 -15.62
N LYS A 377 22.15 -7.25 -15.56
CA LYS A 377 20.99 -6.93 -16.40
C LYS A 377 20.33 -5.64 -15.90
N LEU A 378 19.89 -4.82 -16.85
CA LEU A 378 19.24 -3.55 -16.61
C LEU A 378 17.77 -3.60 -17.05
N LYS A 379 16.91 -2.90 -16.32
CA LYS A 379 15.55 -2.55 -16.76
C LYS A 379 15.26 -1.12 -16.30
N GLU A 380 14.50 -0.39 -17.09
CA GLU A 380 14.14 1.00 -16.81
C GLU A 380 12.63 1.24 -16.87
N THR A 381 12.20 2.30 -16.20
CA THR A 381 10.83 2.83 -16.20
C THR A 381 10.90 4.35 -16.02
N SER A 382 9.88 5.08 -16.49
CA SER A 382 9.84 6.54 -16.44
C SER A 382 8.42 7.09 -16.33
N PHE A 383 8.28 8.28 -15.74
CA PHE A 383 7.08 9.10 -15.77
C PHE A 383 7.44 10.57 -16.01
N ASN A 384 6.47 11.38 -16.46
CA ASN A 384 6.63 12.82 -16.64
C ASN A 384 6.17 13.58 -15.39
N LEU A 385 7.01 14.50 -14.90
CA LEU A 385 6.67 15.48 -13.88
C LEU A 385 6.58 16.87 -14.51
N THR A 386 5.43 17.51 -14.38
CA THR A 386 5.23 18.92 -14.76
C THR A 386 5.17 19.77 -13.50
N VAL A 387 6.09 20.72 -13.35
CA VAL A 387 6.06 21.74 -12.30
C VAL A 387 5.50 23.02 -12.90
N ILE A 388 4.43 23.55 -12.31
CA ILE A 388 3.80 24.82 -12.71
C ILE A 388 4.12 25.92 -11.70
N GLU A 389 4.29 27.15 -12.20
CA GLU A 389 4.54 28.34 -11.36
C GLU A 389 3.36 28.59 -10.41
N ASP A 390 3.65 28.90 -9.14
CA ASP A 390 2.59 29.33 -8.21
C ASP A 390 2.16 30.76 -8.52
N THR A 391 1.01 30.90 -9.19
CA THR A 391 0.45 32.21 -9.55
C THR A 391 -0.15 32.97 -8.35
N ASP A 392 -0.33 32.33 -7.19
CA ASP A 392 -0.79 32.96 -5.94
C ASP A 392 0.41 33.27 -5.03
N ASN A 393 1.32 34.13 -5.52
CA ASN A 393 2.75 34.10 -5.16
C ASN A 393 3.16 34.23 -3.69
N CYS A 394 2.25 34.40 -2.73
CA CYS A 394 2.49 34.49 -1.28
C CYS A 394 3.78 35.26 -0.94
N ASN A 395 4.08 36.29 -1.74
CA ASN A 395 5.40 36.90 -1.76
C ASN A 395 5.45 38.08 -0.80
N PHE A 396 4.28 38.55 -0.36
CA PHE A 396 4.09 39.66 0.58
C PHE A 396 4.90 40.92 0.23
N ASN A 397 5.32 41.06 -1.03
CA ASN A 397 6.28 42.06 -1.52
C ASN A 397 7.64 42.01 -0.80
N LEU A 398 8.21 40.81 -0.64
CA LEU A 398 9.53 40.58 -0.05
C LEU A 398 10.59 40.36 -1.16
N PRO A 399 11.78 41.00 -1.06
CA PRO A 399 12.12 42.05 -0.10
C PRO A 399 11.30 43.33 -0.32
N SER A 400 10.95 44.00 0.78
CA SER A 400 10.18 45.25 0.75
C SER A 400 11.05 46.42 0.27
N ALA A 401 10.48 47.30 -0.56
CA ALA A 401 11.15 48.52 -1.02
C ALA A 401 11.36 49.58 0.08
N SER A 402 10.78 49.37 1.28
CA SER A 402 10.95 50.23 2.45
C SER A 402 11.39 49.43 3.68
N GLY A 403 11.97 50.12 4.67
CA GLY A 403 12.27 49.53 5.97
C GLY A 403 11.03 49.02 6.70
N LEU A 404 11.26 48.11 7.65
CA LEU A 404 10.26 47.56 8.54
C LEU A 404 9.68 48.68 9.43
N VAL A 405 8.36 48.75 9.47
CA VAL A 405 7.60 49.70 10.30
C VAL A 405 7.94 49.51 11.79
N PRO A 406 7.85 50.55 12.64
CA PRO A 406 8.03 50.40 14.09
C PRO A 406 7.12 49.31 14.68
N LEU A 407 7.64 48.52 15.61
CA LEU A 407 6.91 47.49 16.34
C LEU A 407 7.07 47.78 17.84
N ASP A 408 6.01 48.23 18.51
CA ASP A 408 6.08 48.57 19.94
C ASP A 408 5.53 47.43 20.80
N ASN A 409 6.42 46.48 21.13
CA ASN A 409 6.14 45.37 22.02
C ASN A 409 4.90 44.57 21.59
N GLU A 410 4.88 44.19 20.32
CA GLU A 410 3.77 43.45 19.72
C GLU A 410 3.86 41.96 20.06
N TYR A 411 2.69 41.30 20.03
CA TYR A 411 2.53 39.90 20.38
C TYR A 411 1.70 39.18 19.31
N PHE A 412 2.08 37.94 19.03
CA PHE A 412 1.43 37.05 18.08
C PHE A 412 1.22 35.70 18.74
N ASN A 413 -0.02 35.21 18.75
CA ASN A 413 -0.39 33.97 19.43
C ASN A 413 -0.44 32.76 18.49
N TYR A 414 -0.28 32.98 17.18
CA TYR A 414 -0.26 31.94 16.16
C TYR A 414 0.96 32.10 15.28
N VAL A 415 1.46 30.98 14.77
CA VAL A 415 2.52 30.92 13.77
C VAL A 415 2.09 29.98 12.66
N HIS A 416 2.19 30.45 11.42
CA HIS A 416 1.90 29.69 10.22
C HIS A 416 3.19 29.51 9.44
N VAL A 417 3.46 28.29 9.01
CA VAL A 417 4.69 27.93 8.29
C VAL A 417 4.30 27.27 6.98
N ALA A 418 4.87 27.75 5.88
CA ALA A 418 4.64 27.24 4.53
C ALA A 418 5.97 27.08 3.76
N GLY A 419 5.93 26.31 2.67
CA GLY A 419 7.07 26.10 1.77
C GLY A 419 8.14 25.13 2.28
N THR A 420 7.91 24.46 3.42
CA THR A 420 8.79 23.43 3.97
C THR A 420 8.00 22.21 4.43
N ARG A 421 8.58 21.01 4.27
CA ARG A 421 7.95 19.73 4.64
C ARG A 421 7.65 19.60 6.14
N ASN A 422 8.53 20.11 6.98
CA ASN A 422 8.32 20.18 8.42
C ASN A 422 7.82 21.59 8.74
N ASN A 423 6.51 21.78 8.78
CA ASN A 423 5.88 23.02 9.25
C ASN A 423 5.66 23.05 10.78
N ASP A 424 5.92 21.92 11.45
CA ASP A 424 5.67 21.73 12.89
C ASP A 424 6.84 22.16 13.78
N PHE A 425 7.98 22.59 13.26
CA PHE A 425 9.12 23.01 14.10
C PHE A 425 8.83 24.24 14.99
N LEU A 426 7.73 24.96 14.71
CA LEU A 426 7.20 26.03 15.54
C LEU A 426 5.84 25.68 16.19
N SER A 427 5.40 24.42 16.11
CA SER A 427 4.11 23.96 16.68
C SER A 427 4.00 24.15 18.19
N ASN A 428 5.15 24.16 18.88
CA ASN A 428 5.22 24.42 20.32
C ASN A 428 5.34 25.90 20.67
N VAL A 429 5.28 26.83 19.70
CA VAL A 429 5.28 28.27 19.97
C VAL A 429 3.93 28.66 20.55
N LEU A 430 3.94 29.06 21.81
CA LEU A 430 2.77 29.62 22.49
C LEU A 430 2.52 31.08 22.07
N LYS A 431 3.61 31.83 21.92
CA LYS A 431 3.56 33.26 21.65
C LYS A 431 4.88 33.75 21.09
N PHE A 432 4.83 34.57 20.06
CA PHE A 432 5.95 35.36 19.58
C PHE A 432 5.79 36.83 20.00
N SER A 433 6.89 37.49 20.33
CA SER A 433 6.90 38.88 20.77
C SER A 433 8.07 39.66 20.19
N VAL A 434 7.81 40.88 19.75
CA VAL A 434 8.79 41.68 19.01
C VAL A 434 8.72 43.15 19.40
N LYS A 435 9.88 43.79 19.52
CA LYS A 435 10.00 45.23 19.74
C LYS A 435 11.14 45.83 18.92
N TRP A 436 10.78 46.55 17.88
CA TRP A 436 11.69 47.20 16.93
C TRP A 436 11.48 48.72 16.92
N ASN A 437 12.55 49.46 17.19
CA ASN A 437 12.54 50.92 17.16
C ASN A 437 13.50 51.46 16.07
N PRO A 438 12.99 51.95 14.93
CA PRO A 438 13.83 52.48 13.85
C PRO A 438 14.49 53.84 14.17
N GLN A 439 14.01 54.57 15.19
CA GLN A 439 14.65 55.81 15.64
C GLN A 439 16.03 55.52 16.24
N TYR A 440 16.12 54.49 17.10
CA TYR A 440 17.36 54.07 17.75
C TYR A 440 18.07 52.92 17.03
N ASN A 441 17.48 52.41 15.94
CA ASN A 441 17.97 51.24 15.21
C ASN A 441 18.16 50.03 16.14
N GLU A 442 17.18 49.80 17.01
CA GLU A 442 17.26 48.85 18.12
C GLU A 442 16.14 47.80 18.03
N LEU A 443 16.53 46.54 17.88
CA LEU A 443 15.67 45.37 18.11
C LEU A 443 15.84 44.93 19.57
N SER A 444 15.00 45.46 20.44
CA SER A 444 15.05 45.22 21.89
C SER A 444 14.37 43.93 22.34
N LYS A 445 13.60 43.28 21.45
CA LYS A 445 12.94 42.00 21.70
C LYS A 445 12.64 41.28 20.40
N PHE A 446 12.96 40.01 20.33
CA PHE A 446 12.54 39.11 19.26
C PHE A 446 12.53 37.70 19.87
N ALA A 447 11.42 37.39 20.52
CA ALA A 447 11.36 36.32 21.51
C ALA A 447 10.15 35.41 21.35
N ILE A 448 10.35 34.14 21.66
CA ILE A 448 9.35 33.07 21.63
C ILE A 448 9.11 32.53 23.04
N ASN A 449 7.85 32.33 23.39
CA ASN A 449 7.43 31.48 24.49
C ASN A 449 6.98 30.12 23.95
N THR A 450 7.31 29.05 24.65
CA THR A 450 7.00 27.68 24.21
C THR A 450 5.98 27.01 25.14
N THR A 451 5.21 26.05 24.62
CA THR A 451 4.19 25.30 25.37
C THR A 451 4.78 24.15 26.18
N ASN A 452 5.97 23.67 25.81
CA ASN A 452 6.59 22.45 26.36
C ASN A 452 8.00 22.70 26.94
N GLY A 453 8.43 23.96 27.04
CA GLY A 453 9.74 24.31 27.58
C GLY A 453 10.93 23.93 26.69
N GLN A 454 10.72 23.61 25.41
CA GLN A 454 11.79 23.26 24.46
C GLN A 454 11.94 24.36 23.40
N PRO A 455 13.14 24.93 23.16
CA PRO A 455 14.39 24.68 23.88
C PRO A 455 14.41 25.32 25.28
N ASN A 456 13.53 26.29 25.54
CA ASN A 456 13.26 26.85 26.86
C ASN A 456 11.84 27.46 26.87
N TRP A 457 11.28 27.74 28.06
CA TRP A 457 9.98 28.41 28.22
C TRP A 457 9.95 29.84 27.66
N TYR A 458 11.12 30.48 27.59
CA TYR A 458 11.34 31.78 26.99
C TYR A 458 12.68 31.78 26.27
N VAL A 459 12.66 32.12 24.99
CA VAL A 459 13.83 32.18 24.13
C VAL A 459 13.84 33.55 23.46
N ASP A 460 14.78 34.41 23.84
CA ASP A 460 14.96 35.72 23.20
C ASP A 460 16.26 35.70 22.42
N PHE A 461 16.17 36.05 21.14
CA PHE A 461 17.31 36.03 20.25
C PHE A 461 17.54 37.39 19.58
N SER A 462 16.99 38.46 20.15
CA SER A 462 17.26 39.83 19.69
C SER A 462 18.73 40.24 19.77
N GLU A 463 19.45 39.77 20.80
CA GLU A 463 20.88 40.05 20.98
C GLU A 463 21.78 39.26 20.01
N ASN A 464 21.32 38.09 19.55
CA ASN A 464 22.07 37.21 18.67
C ASN A 464 21.71 37.37 17.18
N ALA A 465 20.59 38.03 16.88
CA ALA A 465 20.16 38.28 15.51
C ALA A 465 21.02 39.38 14.85
N THR A 466 21.43 39.16 13.60
CA THR A 466 22.01 40.21 12.77
C THR A 466 20.97 40.74 11.80
N TYR A 467 20.78 42.05 11.70
CA TYR A 467 19.67 42.61 10.94
C TYR A 467 19.96 43.96 10.30
N GLN A 468 19.22 44.24 9.22
CA GLN A 468 19.03 45.55 8.63
C GLN A 468 17.52 45.72 8.48
N LEU A 469 16.87 46.46 9.38
CA LEU A 469 15.40 46.61 9.36
C LEU A 469 14.95 48.02 8.96
N LYS A 470 15.86 48.99 8.92
CA LYS A 470 15.52 50.42 8.78
C LYS A 470 15.41 50.89 7.33
N GLN A 471 16.09 50.24 6.39
CA GLN A 471 16.20 50.69 5.00
C GLN A 471 15.48 49.71 4.08
N ALA A 472 15.44 50.01 2.78
CA ALA A 472 14.91 49.10 1.79
C ALA A 472 15.60 47.73 1.85
N ASN A 473 14.83 46.69 1.51
CA ASN A 473 15.19 45.28 1.62
C ASN A 473 15.47 44.82 3.06
N PRO A 474 14.52 45.02 4.00
CA PRO A 474 14.69 44.62 5.38
C PRO A 474 14.97 43.12 5.52
N GLU A 475 16.00 42.79 6.30
CA GLU A 475 16.49 41.43 6.50
C GLU A 475 16.87 41.17 7.96
N ILE A 476 16.79 39.89 8.34
CA ILE A 476 17.23 39.39 9.64
C ILE A 476 17.84 38.00 9.45
N SER A 477 18.95 37.75 10.12
CA SER A 477 19.55 36.42 10.24
C SER A 477 19.46 35.94 11.67
N LEU A 478 18.93 34.73 11.84
CA LEU A 478 18.75 34.06 13.12
C LEU A 478 19.80 32.96 13.24
N ARG A 479 20.46 32.91 14.40
CA ARG A 479 21.50 31.93 14.71
C ARG A 479 21.42 31.54 16.16
N ASN A 480 21.69 30.27 16.45
CA ASN A 480 21.70 29.70 17.79
C ASN A 480 20.36 29.90 18.53
N THR A 481 19.23 29.85 17.81
CA THR A 481 17.91 29.96 18.45
C THR A 481 17.58 28.74 19.31
N GLY A 482 18.26 27.61 19.07
CA GLY A 482 17.95 26.33 19.72
C GLY A 482 16.69 25.67 19.17
N ILE A 483 16.07 26.25 18.13
CA ILE A 483 14.93 25.69 17.42
C ILE A 483 15.43 25.22 16.05
N GLU A 484 15.46 23.90 15.87
CA GLU A 484 15.82 23.29 14.59
C GLU A 484 14.85 23.78 13.50
N GLY A 485 15.37 24.20 12.35
CA GLY A 485 14.58 24.77 11.26
C GLY A 485 14.35 26.29 11.32
N LEU A 486 14.54 26.95 12.47
CA LEU A 486 14.35 28.42 12.61
C LEU A 486 15.61 29.24 12.28
N ASP A 487 16.80 28.70 12.48
CA ASP A 487 18.04 29.39 12.10
C ASP A 487 18.11 29.58 10.57
N GLY A 488 18.54 30.75 10.11
CA GLY A 488 18.52 31.09 8.68
C GLY A 488 18.64 32.57 8.38
N ASN A 489 18.59 32.91 7.09
CA ASN A 489 18.59 34.29 6.59
C ASN A 489 17.23 34.60 5.97
N TYR A 490 16.60 35.67 6.42
CA TYR A 490 15.22 36.00 6.06
C TYR A 490 15.11 37.42 5.51
N TRP A 491 14.27 37.58 4.49
CA TRP A 491 13.59 38.85 4.25
C TRP A 491 12.44 38.97 5.26
N ILE A 492 12.23 40.17 5.80
CA ILE A 492 11.22 40.39 6.86
C ILE A 492 10.33 41.60 6.53
N THR A 493 9.02 41.47 6.69
CA THR A 493 8.08 42.59 6.51
C THR A 493 6.91 42.49 7.49
N LYS A 494 6.14 43.58 7.62
CA LYS A 494 4.85 43.59 8.29
C LYS A 494 3.76 43.90 7.28
N LYS A 495 2.75 43.04 7.15
CA LYS A 495 1.64 43.22 6.22
C LYS A 495 0.35 42.74 6.86
N ASN A 496 -0.74 43.50 6.69
CA ASN A 496 -2.07 43.18 7.25
C ASN A 496 -2.08 42.90 8.77
N GLY A 497 -1.15 43.51 9.52
CA GLY A 497 -1.02 43.29 10.96
C GLY A 497 -0.21 42.05 11.35
N GLU A 498 0.32 41.29 10.40
CA GLU A 498 1.14 40.09 10.60
C GLU A 498 2.62 40.38 10.35
N LEU A 499 3.51 39.65 11.02
CA LEU A 499 4.95 39.72 10.78
C LEU A 499 5.39 38.49 9.97
N ILE A 500 6.01 38.74 8.81
CA ILE A 500 6.31 37.71 7.82
C ILE A 500 7.83 37.63 7.62
N LEU A 501 8.35 36.41 7.68
CA LEU A 501 9.75 36.07 7.40
C LEU A 501 9.80 35.11 6.21
N LYS A 502 10.47 35.48 5.13
CA LYS A 502 10.70 34.61 3.96
C LYS A 502 12.18 34.27 3.85
N CYS A 503 12.49 32.98 3.85
CA CYS A 503 13.87 32.51 3.71
C CYS A 503 14.45 32.97 2.36
N LYS A 504 15.71 33.43 2.35
CA LYS A 504 16.32 34.01 1.13
C LYS A 504 16.56 33.00 0.00
N ASP A 505 16.64 31.73 0.34
CA ASP A 505 16.69 30.59 -0.59
C ASP A 505 15.29 30.11 -1.03
N ASN A 506 14.24 30.82 -0.62
CA ASN A 506 12.82 30.47 -0.83
C ASN A 506 12.38 29.14 -0.18
N SER A 507 13.19 28.52 0.68
CA SER A 507 12.90 27.22 1.31
C SER A 507 11.78 27.23 2.34
N LYS A 508 11.36 28.40 2.83
CA LYS A 508 10.29 28.51 3.82
C LYS A 508 9.76 29.93 3.97
N LEU A 509 8.55 30.01 4.48
CA LEU A 509 7.82 31.22 4.80
C LEU A 509 7.16 31.07 6.17
N ILE A 510 7.40 32.03 7.06
CA ILE A 510 6.91 32.02 8.44
C ILE A 510 6.07 33.28 8.65
N CYS A 511 4.84 33.12 9.12
CA CYS A 511 3.92 34.20 9.45
C CYS A 511 3.55 34.14 10.93
N PHE A 512 3.92 35.18 11.68
CA PHE A 512 3.43 35.39 13.04
C PHE A 512 2.14 36.21 12.98
N SER A 513 1.06 35.64 13.51
CA SER A 513 -0.30 36.18 13.40
C SER A 513 -1.05 36.14 14.74
N ASN A 514 -2.14 36.90 14.81
CA ASN A 514 -3.15 36.78 15.87
C ASN A 514 -4.45 36.12 15.37
N VAL A 515 -4.42 35.59 14.15
CA VAL A 515 -5.49 34.83 13.53
C VAL A 515 -5.09 33.36 13.50
N ALA A 516 -5.99 32.50 13.97
CA ALA A 516 -5.76 31.05 14.03
C ALA A 516 -5.72 30.38 12.65
N GLN A 517 -6.38 30.98 11.66
CA GLN A 517 -6.33 30.55 10.26
C GLN A 517 -5.10 31.14 9.57
N ALA A 518 -4.39 30.32 8.79
CA ALA A 518 -3.29 30.79 7.95
C ALA A 518 -3.80 31.72 6.84
N PRO A 519 -2.98 32.65 6.32
CA PRO A 519 -3.30 33.35 5.09
C PRO A 519 -3.61 32.34 3.98
N SER A 520 -4.63 32.58 3.15
CA SER A 520 -5.10 31.60 2.15
C SER A 520 -4.04 31.18 1.12
N CYS A 521 -3.00 32.00 0.91
CA CYS A 521 -1.87 31.62 0.05
C CYS A 521 -0.82 30.73 0.75
N MET A 522 -0.87 30.65 2.09
CA MET A 522 -0.04 29.77 2.92
C MET A 522 -0.76 28.47 3.29
N GLU A 523 -2.04 28.34 2.96
CA GLU A 523 -2.76 27.09 3.15
C GLU A 523 -2.12 26.04 2.24
N ASP A 524 -1.79 24.88 2.80
CA ASP A 524 -1.38 23.72 2.02
C ASP A 524 -2.50 23.43 1.02
N LYS A 525 -2.28 23.75 -0.27
CA LYS A 525 -3.15 23.32 -1.39
C LYS A 525 -3.04 21.80 -1.63
N SER A 526 -2.82 21.04 -0.57
CA SER A 526 -2.76 19.59 -0.49
C SER A 526 -4.13 18.93 -0.69
N GLU A 527 -5.22 19.69 -0.81
CA GLU A 527 -6.54 19.12 -1.16
C GLU A 527 -6.71 18.82 -2.66
N THR A 528 -5.69 19.05 -3.48
CA THR A 528 -5.66 18.49 -4.84
C THR A 528 -4.31 17.83 -5.10
N SER A 529 -4.30 16.49 -5.01
CA SER A 529 -3.17 15.59 -5.34
C SER A 529 -2.16 15.25 -4.23
N SER A 530 -2.58 15.17 -2.97
CA SER A 530 -1.81 14.42 -1.96
C SER A 530 -2.11 12.92 -2.08
N ILE A 531 -1.37 12.25 -2.97
CA ILE A 531 -1.15 10.81 -2.86
C ILE A 531 -0.39 10.59 -1.54
N SER A 532 -1.11 10.07 -0.54
CA SER A 532 -0.60 9.49 0.71
C SER A 532 0.34 10.37 1.55
N LYS A 533 -0.19 11.33 2.30
CA LYS A 533 0.39 11.71 3.61
C LYS A 533 -0.33 10.95 4.72
N HIS A 534 0.15 9.73 4.99
CA HIS A 534 0.12 9.04 6.29
C HIS A 534 0.83 7.69 6.15
N SER A 535 2.15 7.69 6.12
CA SER A 535 2.89 6.51 6.57
C SER A 535 2.84 6.51 8.10
N ASP A 536 1.77 5.96 8.67
CA ASP A 536 1.73 5.67 10.10
C ASP A 536 2.88 4.70 10.42
N PHE A 537 3.92 5.21 11.07
CA PHE A 537 5.00 4.40 11.61
C PHE A 537 4.44 3.63 12.82
N LYS A 538 3.84 2.47 12.57
CA LYS A 538 3.14 1.69 13.59
C LYS A 538 4.13 0.98 14.51
N ILE A 539 4.19 1.38 15.79
CA ILE A 539 4.89 0.62 16.83
C ILE A 539 4.22 -0.75 16.95
N SER A 540 5.02 -1.82 16.96
CA SER A 540 4.55 -3.20 17.06
C SER A 540 5.16 -3.89 18.27
N LEU A 541 4.41 -4.79 18.90
CA LEU A 541 4.80 -5.57 20.09
C LEU A 541 4.79 -7.07 19.77
N TYR A 542 5.85 -7.79 20.15
CA TYR A 542 5.94 -9.25 19.98
C TYR A 542 6.83 -9.91 21.05
N PRO A 543 6.61 -11.19 21.41
CA PRO A 543 5.48 -12.01 21.00
C PRO A 543 4.18 -11.54 21.68
N ASN A 544 3.03 -11.88 21.09
CA ASN A 544 1.72 -11.73 21.71
C ASN A 544 0.84 -12.91 21.24
N PRO A 545 0.45 -13.85 22.11
CA PRO A 545 0.66 -13.90 23.56
C PRO A 545 2.13 -13.99 24.00
N ALA A 546 2.43 -13.52 25.21
CA ALA A 546 3.77 -13.37 25.76
C ALA A 546 3.89 -14.10 27.10
N SER A 547 4.97 -14.85 27.30
CA SER A 547 5.17 -15.65 28.52
C SER A 547 6.16 -15.01 29.50
N SER A 548 7.30 -14.51 29.01
CA SER A 548 8.37 -13.97 29.87
C SER A 548 8.81 -12.57 29.48
N PHE A 549 8.70 -12.19 28.21
CA PHE A 549 9.11 -10.87 27.72
C PHE A 549 8.21 -10.40 26.58
N ILE A 550 8.17 -9.09 26.36
CA ILE A 550 7.66 -8.44 25.15
C ILE A 550 8.77 -7.56 24.56
N GLN A 551 8.86 -7.53 23.25
CA GLN A 551 9.79 -6.72 22.48
C GLN A 551 9.02 -5.70 21.64
N LEU A 552 9.53 -4.47 21.59
CA LEU A 552 8.95 -3.38 20.82
C LEU A 552 9.77 -3.10 19.56
N LYS A 553 9.09 -2.82 18.46
CA LYS A 553 9.71 -2.41 17.19
C LYS A 553 9.04 -1.16 16.66
N GLY A 554 9.86 -0.26 16.13
CA GLY A 554 9.40 1.03 15.58
C GLY A 554 9.47 2.20 16.57
N ILE A 555 10.15 2.03 17.71
CA ILE A 555 10.36 3.07 18.72
C ILE A 555 11.52 3.95 18.30
N LYS A 556 11.28 5.27 18.27
CA LYS A 556 12.26 6.26 17.82
C LYS A 556 13.03 6.87 18.98
N ASP A 557 12.39 7.01 20.14
CA ASP A 557 13.00 7.58 21.34
C ASP A 557 13.38 6.48 22.34
N LYS A 558 14.68 6.26 22.52
CA LYS A 558 15.21 5.26 23.47
C LYS A 558 15.12 5.69 24.93
N ASN A 559 14.73 6.94 25.21
CA ASN A 559 14.42 7.44 26.56
C ASN A 559 12.91 7.40 26.87
N SER A 560 12.13 6.68 26.07
CA SER A 560 10.68 6.60 26.26
C SER A 560 10.34 5.81 27.52
N THR A 561 9.28 6.26 28.21
CA THR A 561 8.77 5.59 29.40
C THR A 561 7.68 4.60 29.01
N ILE A 562 7.70 3.41 29.58
CA ILE A 562 6.64 2.42 29.39
C ILE A 562 5.82 2.23 30.66
N SER A 563 4.53 1.96 30.46
CA SER A 563 3.58 1.65 31.53
C SER A 563 2.65 0.51 31.10
N ILE A 564 2.61 -0.57 31.87
CA ILE A 564 1.71 -1.71 31.68
C ILE A 564 0.51 -1.53 32.59
N ILE A 565 -0.70 -1.56 32.02
CA ILE A 565 -1.97 -1.27 32.69
C ILE A 565 -2.91 -2.48 32.51
N ASN A 566 -3.60 -2.91 33.56
CA ASN A 566 -4.60 -3.98 33.47
C ASN A 566 -5.94 -3.48 32.90
N LEU A 567 -6.89 -4.40 32.69
CA LEU A 567 -8.25 -4.07 32.19
C LEU A 567 -9.05 -3.13 33.11
N GLN A 568 -8.67 -3.03 34.39
CA GLN A 568 -9.29 -2.13 35.36
C GLN A 568 -8.65 -0.73 35.36
N GLY A 569 -7.70 -0.46 34.46
CA GLY A 569 -6.99 0.81 34.37
C GLY A 569 -5.90 1.00 35.43
N GLN A 570 -5.53 -0.05 36.17
CA GLN A 570 -4.50 0.03 37.21
C GLN A 570 -3.12 -0.18 36.60
N LEU A 571 -2.16 0.66 36.98
CA LEU A 571 -0.75 0.49 36.62
C LEU A 571 -0.18 -0.76 37.32
N VAL A 572 0.33 -1.69 36.54
CA VAL A 572 0.87 -2.98 37.00
C VAL A 572 2.40 -3.00 36.96
N LYS A 573 3.01 -2.33 35.98
CA LYS A 573 4.46 -2.15 35.88
C LYS A 573 4.79 -0.86 35.12
N SER A 574 5.89 -0.19 35.46
CA SER A 574 6.46 0.90 34.65
C SER A 574 7.97 0.74 34.60
N ASP A 575 8.56 1.05 33.45
CA ASP A 575 10.00 0.92 33.20
C ASP A 575 10.46 1.93 32.13
N GLN A 576 11.78 1.99 31.90
CA GLN A 576 12.37 2.66 30.73
C GLN A 576 12.71 1.63 29.66
N ILE A 577 12.74 2.05 28.39
CA ILE A 577 13.09 1.14 27.30
C ILE A 577 14.58 0.81 27.36
N SER A 578 14.90 -0.48 27.42
CA SER A 578 16.27 -0.98 27.38
C SER A 578 16.84 -0.92 25.95
N ASP A 579 18.17 -0.91 25.80
CA ASP A 579 18.85 -0.85 24.48
C ASP A 579 18.41 -1.94 23.48
N ASN A 580 17.86 -3.05 23.98
CA ASN A 580 17.41 -4.18 23.16
C ASN A 580 15.89 -4.19 22.92
N ASP A 581 15.18 -3.13 23.32
CA ASP A 581 13.72 -2.97 23.22
C ASP A 581 12.92 -4.10 23.90
N LEU A 582 13.55 -4.81 24.84
CA LEU A 582 13.00 -5.95 25.55
C LEU A 582 12.48 -5.52 26.93
N ILE A 583 11.29 -6.00 27.26
CA ILE A 583 10.59 -5.72 28.51
C ILE A 583 10.26 -7.04 29.18
N ASP A 584 10.79 -7.24 30.38
CA ASP A 584 10.48 -8.41 31.21
C ASP A 584 9.06 -8.28 31.80
N ILE A 585 8.25 -9.32 31.61
CA ILE A 585 6.88 -9.41 32.15
C ILE A 585 6.70 -10.65 33.04
N THR A 586 7.77 -11.30 33.48
CA THR A 586 7.69 -12.49 34.35
C THR A 586 6.98 -12.22 35.68
N THR A 587 7.01 -10.98 36.15
CA THR A 587 6.45 -10.56 37.45
C THR A 587 4.97 -10.17 37.39
N ILE A 588 4.36 -10.07 36.21
CA ILE A 588 2.93 -9.74 36.06
C ILE A 588 2.09 -11.03 35.90
N PRO A 589 0.91 -11.14 36.55
CA PRO A 589 0.03 -12.31 36.41
C PRO A 589 -0.46 -12.54 34.97
N SER A 590 -0.87 -13.77 34.64
CA SER A 590 -1.53 -14.06 33.36
C SER A 590 -2.80 -13.23 33.19
N GLY A 591 -3.01 -12.67 31.99
CA GLY A 591 -4.13 -11.78 31.73
C GLY A 591 -3.93 -10.82 30.55
N TYR A 592 -4.92 -9.97 30.32
CA TYR A 592 -4.90 -8.93 29.27
C TYR A 592 -4.36 -7.62 29.83
N TYR A 593 -3.41 -7.02 29.09
CA TYR A 593 -2.77 -5.78 29.48
C TYR A 593 -2.69 -4.81 28.31
N PHE A 594 -2.73 -3.52 28.65
CA PHE A 594 -2.35 -2.43 27.77
C PHE A 594 -0.92 -2.00 28.10
N LEU A 595 -0.08 -1.86 27.08
CA LEU A 595 1.22 -1.21 27.17
C LEU A 595 1.10 0.21 26.60
N LYS A 596 1.32 1.19 27.47
CA LYS A 596 1.46 2.60 27.09
C LYS A 596 2.95 2.93 26.93
N VAL A 597 3.32 3.50 25.79
CA VAL A 597 4.66 4.00 25.48
C VAL A 597 4.56 5.51 25.35
N GLU A 598 5.25 6.24 26.21
CA GLU A 598 5.32 7.71 26.17
C GLU A 598 6.65 8.13 25.54
N GLU A 599 6.59 8.53 24.27
CA GLU A 599 7.70 9.14 23.55
C GLU A 599 7.65 10.67 23.70
N LYS A 600 8.77 11.36 23.43
CA LYS A 600 8.87 12.83 23.45
C LYS A 600 7.77 13.56 22.65
N TYR A 601 7.18 12.92 21.64
CA TYR A 601 6.22 13.53 20.70
C TYR A 601 4.85 12.82 20.63
N GLY A 602 4.60 11.81 21.48
CA GLY A 602 3.34 11.07 21.40
C GLY A 602 3.22 9.95 22.42
N THR A 603 1.97 9.55 22.68
CA THR A 603 1.66 8.38 23.49
C THR A 603 1.09 7.30 22.59
N HIS A 604 1.68 6.11 22.62
CA HIS A 604 1.20 4.94 21.90
C HIS A 604 0.65 3.91 22.88
N THR A 605 -0.50 3.31 22.54
CA THR A 605 -1.11 2.25 23.36
C THR A 605 -1.20 0.98 22.54
N LEU A 606 -0.56 -0.06 23.03
CA LEU A 606 -0.56 -1.41 22.48
C LEU A 606 -1.27 -2.34 23.48
N HIS A 607 -1.72 -3.50 23.05
CA HIS A 607 -2.28 -4.51 23.95
C HIS A 607 -1.56 -5.84 23.76
N PHE A 608 -1.45 -6.62 24.84
CA PHE A 608 -0.89 -7.95 24.79
C PHE A 608 -1.52 -8.87 25.84
N ILE A 609 -1.41 -10.17 25.59
CA ILE A 609 -1.87 -11.24 26.48
C ILE A 609 -0.63 -11.82 27.16
N LYS A 610 -0.63 -11.85 28.50
CA LYS A 610 0.35 -12.60 29.30
C LYS A 610 -0.20 -14.02 29.54
N ASP A 611 0.55 -15.03 29.11
CA ASP A 611 0.26 -16.45 29.36
C ASP A 611 0.51 -16.86 30.81
#